data_AF-A0A9D9J082-F1
#
_entry.id   AF-A0A9D9J082-F1
#
_cell.length_a   1.000
_cell.length_b   1.000
_cell.length_c   1.000
_cell.angle_alpha   90.00
_cell.angle_beta   90.00
_cell.angle_gamma   90.00
#
_symmetry.space_group_name_H-M   'P 1'
#
loop_
_entity.id
_entity.type
_entity.pdbx_description
1 polymer ?
#
loop_
_entity_poly.entity_id
_entity_poly.type
_entity_poly.pdbx_seq_one_letter_code
_entity_poly.pdbx_strand_id
1 'polypeptide(L)' 'MEEFDYAKALEELERIAEKVEDPSTAIDDIDKYIRRSDELVGKCREYLRTLRTKTDNL' A
#
# COMPACT_ATOMS: atom_id res chain seq x y z
N MET A 1 10.81 16.55 -2.53
CA MET A 1 10.08 15.45 -1.85
C MET A 1 9.03 15.03 -2.85
N GLU A 2 9.16 13.85 -3.46
CA GLU A 2 8.16 13.39 -4.43
C GLU A 2 6.82 13.24 -3.71
N GLU A 3 5.76 13.74 -4.34
CA GLU A 3 4.39 13.59 -3.85
C GLU A 3 4.02 12.10 -3.88
N PHE A 4 3.38 11.63 -2.81
CA PHE A 4 2.98 10.24 -2.71
C PHE A 4 1.99 9.88 -3.83
N ASP A 5 2.34 8.89 -4.63
CA ASP A 5 1.50 8.39 -5.73
C ASP A 5 0.58 7.27 -5.24
N TYR A 6 -0.66 7.64 -4.92
CA TYR A 6 -1.68 6.71 -4.43
C TYR A 6 -2.02 5.61 -5.44
N ALA A 7 -1.99 5.89 -6.75
CA ALA A 7 -2.33 4.91 -7.77
C ALA A 7 -1.26 3.82 -7.87
N LYS A 8 0.03 4.21 -7.86
CA LYS A 8 1.12 3.23 -7.83
C LYS A 8 1.15 2.40 -6.55
N ALA A 9 0.80 3.00 -5.42
CA ALA A 9 0.72 2.26 -4.16
C ALA A 9 -0.37 1.19 -4.18
N LEU A 10 -1.52 1.46 -4.82
CA LEU A 10 -2.56 0.45 -5.05
C LEU A 10 -2.10 -0.67 -6.00
N GLU A 11 -1.47 -0.32 -7.11
CA GLU A 11 -0.93 -1.31 -8.05
C GLU A 11 0.10 -2.23 -7.37
N GLU A 12 0.94 -1.68 -6.49
CA GLU A 12 1.89 -2.48 -5.73
C GLU A 12 1.19 -3.42 -4.72
N LEU A 13 0.12 -2.95 -4.06
CA LEU A 13 -0.69 -3.78 -3.17
C LEU A 13 -1.39 -4.94 -3.92
N GLU A 14 -1.90 -4.70 -5.11
CA GLU A 14 -2.50 -5.74 -5.97
C GLU A 14 -1.47 -6.80 -6.35
N ARG A 15 -0.26 -6.39 -6.76
CA ARG A 15 0.83 -7.34 -7.05
C ARG A 15 1.27 -8.13 -5.83
N ILE A 16 1.25 -7.52 -4.63
CA ILE A 16 1.53 -8.24 -3.38
C ILE A 16 0.46 -9.30 -3.13
N ALA A 17 -0.83 -8.98 -3.32
CA ALA A 17 -1.91 -9.94 -3.18
C ALA A 17 -1.73 -11.13 -4.14
N GLU A 18 -1.44 -10.87 -5.42
CA GLU A 18 -1.14 -11.91 -6.42
C GLU A 18 0.01 -12.82 -5.97
N LYS A 19 1.07 -12.25 -5.40
CA LYS A 19 2.22 -13.02 -4.91
C LYS A 19 1.89 -13.86 -3.69
N VAL A 20 1.14 -13.34 -2.73
CA VAL A 20 0.79 -14.09 -1.51
C VAL A 20 -0.21 -15.20 -1.81
N GLU A 21 -1.08 -15.01 -2.80
CA GLU A 21 -2.07 -16.01 -3.24
C GLU A 21 -1.46 -17.10 -4.14
N ASP A 22 -0.26 -16.87 -4.70
CA ASP A 22 0.47 -17.85 -5.51
C ASP A 22 1.03 -19.00 -4.62
N PRO A 23 0.59 -20.26 -4.81
CA PRO A 23 1.08 -21.41 -4.03
C PRO A 23 2.58 -21.69 -4.22
N SER A 24 3.22 -21.12 -5.24
CA SER A 24 4.65 -21.26 -5.50
C SER A 24 5.50 -20.24 -4.72
N THR A 25 4.87 -19.25 -4.07
CA THR A 25 5.58 -18.28 -3.25
C THR A 25 6.15 -18.92 -1.99
N ALA A 26 7.44 -18.70 -1.74
CA ALA A 26 8.10 -19.21 -0.56
C ALA A 26 7.52 -18.57 0.71
N ILE A 27 7.31 -19.37 1.75
CA ILE A 27 6.76 -18.90 3.03
C ILE A 27 7.61 -17.76 3.62
N ASP A 28 8.93 -17.82 3.47
CA ASP A 28 9.85 -16.79 3.94
C ASP A 28 9.69 -15.43 3.21
N ASP A 29 9.14 -15.44 2.00
CA ASP A 29 8.85 -14.22 1.24
C ASP A 29 7.50 -13.61 1.62
N ILE A 30 6.56 -14.40 2.17
CA ILE A 30 5.25 -13.91 2.63
C ILE A 30 5.40 -12.83 3.71
N ASP A 31 6.32 -13.00 4.67
CA ASP A 31 6.59 -11.99 5.70
C ASP A 31 7.07 -10.65 5.11
N LYS A 32 7.88 -10.69 4.04
CA LYS A 32 8.32 -9.48 3.33
C LYS A 32 7.14 -8.76 2.66
N TYR A 33 6.27 -9.52 2.02
CA TYR A 33 5.06 -9.00 1.38
C TYR A 33 4.08 -8.39 2.39
N ILE A 34 3.90 -9.02 3.55
CA ILE A 34 3.06 -8.49 4.64
C ILE A 34 3.62 -7.18 5.19
N ARG A 35 4.93 -7.10 5.46
CA ARG A 35 5.53 -5.84 5.95
C ARG A 35 5.39 -4.72 4.93
N ARG A 36 5.62 -5.03 3.65
CA ARG A 36 5.51 -4.04 2.58
C ARG A 36 4.07 -3.56 2.42
N SER A 37 3.09 -4.46 2.51
CA SER A 37 1.68 -4.07 2.42
C SER A 37 1.26 -3.19 3.59
N ASP A 38 1.73 -3.43 4.81
CA ASP A 38 1.45 -2.58 5.96
C ASP A 38 2.01 -1.16 5.77
N GLU A 39 3.24 -1.02 5.26
CA GLU A 39 3.81 0.29 4.90
C GLU A 39 2.96 1.05 3.87
N LEU A 40 2.56 0.37 2.80
CA LEU A 40 1.76 0.96 1.72
C LEU A 40 0.38 1.39 2.22
N VAL A 41 -0.29 0.54 2.99
CA VAL A 41 -1.59 0.85 3.61
C VAL A 41 -1.46 2.03 4.56
N GLY A 42 -0.39 2.10 5.34
CA GLY A 42 -0.09 3.25 6.21
C GLY A 42 -0.03 4.57 5.42
N LYS A 43 0.75 4.60 4.34
CA LYS A 43 0.88 5.78 3.47
C LYS A 43 -0.43 6.14 2.77
N CYS A 44 -1.16 5.15 2.26
CA CYS A 44 -2.49 5.36 1.66
C CYS A 44 -3.46 6.00 2.65
N ARG A 45 -3.50 5.50 3.90
CA ARG A 45 -4.35 6.06 4.96
C ARG A 45 -3.96 7.49 5.31
N GLU A 46 -2.66 7.78 5.39
CA GLU A 46 -2.16 9.14 5.65
C GLU A 46 -2.58 10.10 4.53
N TYR A 47 -2.35 9.72 3.27
CA TYR A 47 -2.76 10.50 2.10
C TYR A 47 -4.25 10.83 2.12
N LEU A 48 -5.11 9.83 2.34
CA LEU A 48 -6.57 10.02 2.40
C LEU A 48 -6.99 10.93 3.57
N ARG A 49 -6.32 10.85 4.72
CA ARG A 49 -6.57 11.77 5.84
C ARG A 49 -6.22 13.21 5.46
N THR A 50 -5.08 13.43 4.81
CA THR A 50 -4.68 14.77 4.33
C THR A 50 -5.71 15.34 3.35
N LEU A 51 -6.21 14.52 2.41
CA LEU A 51 -7.26 14.94 1.48
C LEU A 51 -8.55 15.32 2.22
N ARG A 52 -8.99 14.49 3.18
CA ARG A 52 -10.18 14.81 3.99
C ARG A 52 -10.02 16.12 4.73
N THR A 53 -8.89 16.34 5.40
CA THR A 53 -8.61 17.60 6.10
C THR A 53 -8.60 18.80 5.14
N LYS A 54 -8.10 18.65 3.91
CA LYS A 54 -8.19 19.72 2.91
C LYS A 54 -9.64 20.02 2.53
N THR A 55 -10.46 18.98 2.32
CA THR A 55 -11.89 19.13 2.00
C THR A 55 -12.70 19.75 3.13
N ASP A 56 -12.45 19.37 4.39
CA ASP A 56 -13.17 19.91 5.56
C ASP A 56 -12.85 21.39 5.84
N ASN A 57 -11.74 21.91 5.30
CA ASN A 57 -11.29 23.30 5.47
C ASN A 57 -11.58 24.19 4.25
N LEU A 58 -12.31 23.68 3.25
CA LEU A 58 -12.83 24.43 2.09
C LEU A 58 -14.25 24.92 2.36
#